data_AF-A0A957SG80-F1
#
_entry.id   AF-A0A957SG80-F1
#
_cell.length_a   1.000
_cell.length_b   1.000
_cell.length_c   1.000
_cell.angle_alpha   90.00
_cell.angle_beta   90.00
_cell.angle_gamma   90.00
#
_symmetry.space_group_name_H-M   'P 1'
#
loop_
_entity.id
_entity.type
_entity.pdbx_description
1 polymer ?
#
loop_
_entity_poly.entity_id
_entity_poly.type
_entity_poly.pdbx_seq_one_letter_code
_entity_poly.pdbx_strand_id
1 'polypeptide(L)'
;MQTLSQEQINFFKENGYVIVRGLLDPALMARARDELWAGAPAELKRDNPDSWVGPFNEESDDPNSLRRGFSWKFRSPGSNAWMLQLLAQNPSVWAIAEQMLGAGTLQEPERARGIYCMMPEGAAPEHPYHCHVDQHPFHLGVVGYIDFVP
;
A
#
# COMPACT_ATOMS: atom_id res chain seq x y z
N MET A 1 7.80 7.95 -18.70
CA MET A 1 8.64 7.54 -17.56
C MET A 1 8.94 8.78 -16.75
N GLN A 2 8.50 8.84 -15.50
CA GLN A 2 8.72 9.95 -14.59
C GLN A 2 9.89 9.65 -13.64
N THR A 3 10.61 10.69 -13.23
CA THR A 3 11.72 10.63 -12.28
C THR A 3 11.58 11.72 -11.23
N LEU A 4 12.35 11.64 -10.13
CA LEU A 4 12.39 12.70 -9.12
C LEU A 4 13.26 13.88 -9.59
N SER A 5 12.86 15.08 -9.19
CA SER A 5 13.71 16.28 -9.27
C SER A 5 14.80 16.25 -8.19
N GLN A 6 15.83 17.09 -8.34
CA GLN A 6 16.87 17.22 -7.32
C GLN A 6 16.31 17.69 -5.97
N GLU A 7 15.32 18.58 -5.98
CA GLU A 7 14.62 19.04 -4.78
C GLU A 7 13.89 17.91 -4.08
N GLN A 8 13.19 17.05 -4.82
CA GLN A 8 12.52 15.86 -4.26
C GLN A 8 13.51 14.86 -3.68
N ILE A 9 14.67 14.66 -4.33
CA ILE A 9 15.75 13.81 -3.81
C ILE A 9 16.32 14.38 -2.51
N ASN A 10 16.55 15.69 -2.45
CA ASN A 10 17.04 16.35 -1.24
C ASN A 10 16.01 16.24 -0.10
N PHE A 11 14.73 16.48 -0.39
CA PHE A 11 13.65 16.30 0.57
C PHE A 11 13.62 14.87 1.14
N PHE A 12 13.75 13.84 0.28
CA PHE A 12 13.80 12.46 0.73
C PHE A 12 14.99 12.20 1.66
N LYS A 13 16.18 12.70 1.33
CA LYS A 13 17.38 12.50 2.16
C LYS A 13 17.24 13.13 3.54
N GLU A 14 16.54 14.26 3.63
CA GLU A 14 16.30 14.97 4.89
C GLU A 14 15.17 14.37 5.72
N ASN A 15 14.09 13.91 5.07
CA ASN A 15 12.84 13.54 5.74
C ASN A 15 12.54 12.03 5.75
N GLY A 16 13.27 11.23 4.97
CA GLY A 16 13.08 9.78 4.86
C GLY A 16 11.89 9.34 4.01
N TYR A 17 11.16 10.26 3.38
CA TYR A 17 10.03 9.95 2.48
C TYR A 17 9.88 11.00 1.38
N VAL A 18 9.15 10.65 0.31
CA VAL A 18 8.73 11.57 -0.75
C VAL A 18 7.41 11.10 -1.35
N ILE A 19 6.51 12.05 -1.64
CA ILE A 19 5.21 11.77 -2.26
C ILE A 19 5.29 12.11 -3.75
N VAL A 20 4.91 11.16 -4.60
CA VAL A 20 4.84 11.33 -6.05
C VAL A 20 3.40 11.08 -6.50
N ARG A 21 2.79 12.05 -7.17
CA ARG A 21 1.39 12.00 -7.59
C ARG A 21 1.28 11.57 -9.05
N GLY A 22 0.19 10.88 -9.40
CA GLY A 22 -0.13 10.51 -10.78
C GLY A 22 0.78 9.43 -11.39
N LEU A 23 1.46 8.65 -10.55
CA LEU A 23 2.46 7.68 -10.98
C LEU A 23 1.87 6.32 -11.40
N LEU A 24 0.81 5.89 -10.72
CA LEU A 24 0.24 4.55 -10.86
C LEU A 24 -0.81 4.49 -11.97
N ASP A 25 -0.89 3.35 -12.65
CA ASP A 25 -1.86 3.11 -13.72
C ASP A 25 -3.30 3.10 -13.15
N PRO A 26 -4.19 4.02 -13.61
CA PRO A 26 -5.56 4.11 -13.10
C PRO A 26 -6.40 2.84 -13.28
N ALA A 27 -6.19 2.09 -14.36
CA ALA A 27 -6.91 0.86 -14.63
C ALA A 27 -6.46 -0.27 -13.69
N LEU A 28 -5.15 -0.37 -13.43
CA LEU A 28 -4.63 -1.32 -12.45
C LEU A 28 -5.03 -0.94 -11.02
N MET A 29 -5.11 0.34 -10.68
CA MET A 29 -5.67 0.79 -9.40
C MET A 29 -7.15 0.45 -9.27
N ALA A 30 -7.95 0.61 -10.34
CA ALA A 30 -9.35 0.21 -10.35
C ALA A 30 -9.51 -1.30 -10.12
N ARG A 31 -8.70 -2.11 -10.82
CA ARG A 31 -8.64 -3.55 -10.58
C ARG A 31 -8.27 -3.88 -9.13
N ALA A 32 -7.28 -3.20 -8.56
CA ALA A 32 -6.88 -3.42 -7.16
C ALA A 32 -8.04 -3.18 -6.18
N ARG A 33 -8.82 -2.11 -6.41
CA ARG A 33 -10.04 -1.84 -5.63
C ARG A 33 -11.11 -2.92 -5.84
N ASP A 34 -11.32 -3.38 -7.06
CA ASP A 34 -12.30 -4.44 -7.34
C ASP A 34 -11.92 -5.77 -6.67
N GLU A 35 -10.64 -6.16 -6.72
CA GLU A 35 -10.11 -7.36 -6.07
C GLU A 35 -10.17 -7.24 -4.54
N LEU A 36 -9.90 -6.04 -3.98
CA LEU A 36 -10.09 -5.77 -2.56
C LEU A 36 -11.55 -6.02 -2.16
N TRP A 37 -12.52 -5.43 -2.87
CA TRP A 37 -13.93 -5.61 -2.55
C TRP A 37 -14.42 -7.05 -2.78
N ALA A 38 -13.88 -7.76 -3.75
CA ALA A 38 -14.17 -9.18 -3.97
C ALA A 38 -13.65 -10.07 -2.82
N GLY A 39 -12.53 -9.69 -2.20
CA GLY A 39 -11.95 -10.37 -1.04
C GLY A 39 -12.47 -9.89 0.32
N ALA A 40 -13.38 -8.93 0.35
CA ALA A 40 -13.86 -8.32 1.60
C ALA A 40 -14.67 -9.31 2.45
N PRO A 41 -14.53 -9.29 3.78
CA PRO A 41 -15.39 -10.06 4.66
C PRO A 41 -16.85 -9.62 4.52
N ALA A 42 -17.78 -10.53 4.84
CA ALA A 42 -19.21 -10.32 4.62
C ALA A 42 -19.78 -9.07 5.33
N GLU A 43 -19.16 -8.61 6.41
CA GLU A 43 -19.54 -7.39 7.13
C GLU A 43 -19.24 -6.11 6.36
N LEU A 44 -18.23 -6.10 5.48
CA LEU A 44 -17.86 -4.94 4.67
C LEU A 44 -18.67 -4.93 3.36
N LYS A 45 -19.41 -3.85 3.13
CA LYS A 45 -20.21 -3.64 1.93
C LYS A 45 -19.66 -2.46 1.13
N ARG A 46 -19.28 -2.72 -0.11
CA ARG A 46 -18.67 -1.72 -1.03
C ARG A 46 -19.51 -0.45 -1.20
N ASP A 47 -20.83 -0.57 -1.16
CA ASP A 47 -21.81 0.47 -1.41
C ASP A 47 -22.43 1.05 -0.13
N ASN A 48 -22.01 0.60 1.04
CA ASN A 48 -22.49 1.10 2.33
C ASN A 48 -21.32 1.52 3.24
N PRO A 49 -20.93 2.81 3.22
CA PRO A 49 -19.83 3.33 4.06
C PRO A 49 -20.01 3.11 5.55
N ASP A 50 -21.24 3.04 6.05
CA ASP A 50 -21.50 2.78 7.48
C ASP A 50 -21.03 1.38 7.90
N SER A 51 -20.91 0.45 6.94
CA SER A 51 -20.35 -0.88 7.19
C SER A 51 -18.82 -0.89 7.33
N TRP A 52 -18.12 0.20 7.00
CA TRP A 52 -16.66 0.25 7.02
C TRP A 52 -16.09 0.62 8.39
N VAL A 53 -16.94 1.08 9.32
CA VAL A 53 -16.52 1.49 10.66
C VAL A 53 -16.16 0.25 11.48
N GLY A 54 -14.93 0.22 11.99
CA GLY A 54 -14.40 -0.93 12.72
C GLY A 54 -14.69 -0.90 14.22
N PRO A 55 -14.09 -1.82 14.98
CA PRO A 55 -13.16 -2.87 14.52
C PRO A 55 -13.89 -4.01 13.76
N PHE A 56 -13.13 -4.93 13.15
CA PHE A 56 -13.68 -6.17 12.60
C PHE A 56 -14.37 -6.99 13.70
N ASN A 57 -15.58 -7.51 13.44
CA ASN A 57 -16.27 -8.37 14.40
C ASN A 57 -15.61 -9.75 14.51
N GLU A 58 -15.09 -10.25 13.38
CA GLU A 58 -14.38 -11.53 13.30
C GLU A 58 -12.93 -11.33 12.83
N GLU A 59 -12.00 -11.58 13.74
CA GLU A 59 -10.57 -11.63 13.42
C GLU A 59 -10.25 -12.82 12.51
N SER A 60 -9.12 -12.72 11.80
CA SER A 60 -8.62 -13.80 10.96
C SER A 60 -7.12 -13.85 11.03
N ASP A 61 -6.58 -15.03 11.36
CA ASP A 61 -5.16 -15.34 11.33
C ASP A 61 -4.70 -15.90 9.97
N ASP A 62 -5.54 -15.88 8.93
CA ASP A 62 -5.16 -16.29 7.58
C ASP A 62 -4.03 -15.39 7.06
N PRO A 63 -2.83 -15.94 6.73
CA PRO A 63 -1.72 -15.15 6.20
C PRO A 63 -2.06 -14.36 4.92
N ASN A 64 -3.03 -14.81 4.13
CA ASN A 64 -3.48 -14.18 2.89
C ASN A 64 -4.54 -13.10 3.10
N SER A 65 -5.21 -13.09 4.25
CA SER A 65 -6.24 -12.10 4.60
C SER A 65 -6.31 -11.88 6.11
N LEU A 66 -5.21 -11.40 6.69
CA LEU A 66 -5.10 -11.19 8.13
C LEU A 66 -5.98 -10.01 8.58
N ARG A 67 -6.84 -10.22 9.57
CA ARG A 67 -7.69 -9.19 10.17
C ARG A 67 -7.51 -9.16 11.68
N ARG A 68 -7.24 -7.98 12.25
CA ARG A 68 -7.08 -7.77 13.69
C ARG A 68 -7.43 -6.33 14.06
N GLY A 69 -8.32 -6.14 15.03
CA GLY A 69 -8.82 -4.81 15.40
C GLY A 69 -9.35 -4.04 14.18
N PHE A 70 -8.74 -2.91 13.83
CA PHE A 70 -9.11 -2.08 12.68
C PHE A 70 -8.30 -2.39 11.40
N SER A 71 -7.33 -3.31 11.47
CA SER A 71 -6.39 -3.56 10.37
C SER A 71 -6.78 -4.78 9.55
N TRP A 72 -6.74 -4.62 8.23
CA TRP A 72 -6.83 -5.71 7.27
C TRP A 72 -5.64 -5.73 6.34
N LYS A 73 -4.89 -6.83 6.36
CA LYS A 73 -3.75 -7.08 5.49
C LYS A 73 -4.15 -8.13 4.45
N PHE A 74 -4.69 -7.67 3.33
CA PHE A 74 -5.11 -8.52 2.22
C PHE A 74 -3.91 -8.83 1.31
N ARG A 75 -3.25 -9.97 1.57
CA ARG A 75 -2.01 -10.38 0.89
C ARG A 75 -2.23 -11.27 -0.33
N SER A 76 -3.41 -11.87 -0.47
CA SER A 76 -3.76 -12.76 -1.58
C SER A 76 -3.38 -12.22 -2.98
N PRO A 77 -3.62 -10.94 -3.34
CA PRO A 77 -3.26 -10.45 -4.66
C PRO A 77 -1.76 -10.13 -4.84
N GLY A 78 -0.96 -10.20 -3.78
CA GLY A 78 0.43 -9.71 -3.76
C GLY A 78 1.36 -10.40 -4.76
N SER A 79 1.13 -11.67 -5.08
CA SER A 79 1.89 -12.43 -6.07
C SER A 79 1.32 -12.39 -7.49
N ASN A 80 0.21 -11.69 -7.71
CA ASN A 80 -0.37 -11.57 -9.03
C ASN A 80 0.47 -10.65 -9.92
N ALA A 81 0.70 -11.04 -11.17
CA ALA A 81 1.50 -10.26 -12.12
C ALA A 81 1.00 -8.81 -12.29
N TRP A 82 -0.32 -8.60 -12.29
CA TRP A 82 -0.89 -7.25 -12.40
C TRP A 82 -0.56 -6.36 -11.19
N MET A 83 -0.35 -6.95 -10.00
CA MET A 83 0.00 -6.21 -8.78
C MET A 83 1.48 -5.78 -8.82
N LEU A 84 2.35 -6.64 -9.36
CA LEU A 84 3.73 -6.28 -9.66
C LEU A 84 3.79 -5.18 -10.74
N GLN A 85 3.03 -5.30 -11.83
CA GLN A 85 2.90 -4.28 -12.88
C GLN A 85 2.40 -2.94 -12.35
N LEU A 86 1.45 -2.95 -11.41
CA LEU A 86 0.93 -1.74 -10.79
C LEU A 86 2.03 -0.99 -10.03
N LEU A 87 2.88 -1.71 -9.29
CA LEU A 87 3.81 -1.10 -8.34
C LEU A 87 5.28 -1.32 -8.73
N ALA A 88 5.84 -2.49 -8.47
CA ALA A 88 7.29 -2.71 -8.58
C ALA A 88 7.80 -2.65 -10.03
N GLN A 89 7.06 -3.21 -10.98
CA GLN A 89 7.40 -3.21 -12.41
C GLN A 89 6.89 -1.95 -13.13
N ASN A 90 6.25 -1.00 -12.44
CA ASN A 90 5.89 0.27 -13.04
C ASN A 90 7.17 1.01 -13.48
N PRO A 91 7.34 1.38 -14.76
CA PRO A 91 8.60 1.95 -15.25
C PRO A 91 9.05 3.20 -14.51
N SER A 92 8.10 4.03 -14.05
CA SER A 92 8.43 5.24 -13.31
C SER A 92 8.79 4.94 -11.86
N VAL A 93 8.12 3.98 -11.20
CA VAL A 93 8.53 3.51 -9.86
C VAL A 93 9.93 2.92 -9.91
N TRP A 94 10.21 2.06 -10.90
CA TRP A 94 11.52 1.45 -11.10
C TRP A 94 12.61 2.51 -11.32
N ALA A 95 12.38 3.45 -12.24
CA ALA A 95 13.32 4.54 -12.51
C ALA A 95 13.60 5.39 -11.27
N ILE A 96 12.58 5.69 -10.46
CA ILE A 96 12.74 6.41 -9.19
C ILE A 96 13.59 5.59 -8.20
N ALA A 97 13.32 4.28 -8.07
CA ALA A 97 14.11 3.43 -7.20
C ALA A 97 15.59 3.36 -7.65
N GLU A 98 15.86 3.29 -8.96
CA GLU A 98 17.23 3.32 -9.51
C GLU A 98 17.92 4.66 -9.25
N GLN A 99 17.21 5.79 -9.31
CA GLN A 99 17.79 7.08 -8.95
C GLN A 99 18.26 7.14 -7.50
N MET A 100 17.59 6.40 -6.61
CA MET A 100 17.86 6.42 -5.18
C MET A 100 18.89 5.37 -4.76
N LEU A 101 18.89 4.21 -5.39
CA LEU A 101 19.69 3.04 -5.01
C LEU A 101 20.81 2.70 -6.00
N GLY A 102 20.89 3.41 -7.13
CA GLY A 102 21.85 3.19 -8.21
C GLY A 102 21.23 2.42 -9.38
N ALA A 103 21.60 2.83 -10.60
CA ALA A 103 21.14 2.15 -11.82
C ALA A 103 21.67 0.71 -11.88
N GLY A 104 20.80 -0.23 -12.24
CA GLY A 104 21.16 -1.65 -12.38
C GLY A 104 21.45 -2.40 -11.06
N THR A 105 21.16 -1.79 -9.89
CA THR A 105 21.37 -2.45 -8.58
C THR A 105 20.10 -3.12 -8.05
N LEU A 106 18.95 -2.83 -8.64
CA LEU A 106 17.66 -3.34 -8.19
C LEU A 106 17.48 -4.81 -8.56
N GLN A 107 16.93 -5.57 -7.61
CA GLN A 107 16.42 -6.91 -7.87
C GLN A 107 14.91 -6.85 -8.05
N GLU A 108 14.39 -7.52 -9.07
CA GLU A 108 12.97 -7.57 -9.31
C GLU A 108 12.28 -8.38 -8.21
N PRO A 109 11.28 -7.81 -7.50
CA PRO A 109 10.60 -8.53 -6.43
C PRO A 109 9.63 -9.57 -7.00
N GLU A 110 9.65 -10.77 -6.43
CA GLU A 110 8.72 -11.86 -6.79
C GLU A 110 7.26 -11.57 -6.38
N ARG A 111 7.05 -10.64 -5.44
CA ARG A 111 5.72 -10.26 -4.95
C ARG A 111 5.68 -8.85 -4.38
N ALA A 112 4.50 -8.24 -4.43
CA ALA A 112 4.11 -7.17 -3.52
C ALA A 112 3.59 -7.74 -2.19
N ARG A 113 3.52 -6.91 -1.15
CA ARG A 113 2.98 -7.31 0.16
C ARG A 113 1.47 -7.57 0.14
N GLY A 114 0.73 -6.93 -0.78
CA GLY A 114 -0.72 -6.93 -0.85
C GLY A 114 -1.32 -5.54 -0.66
N ILE A 115 -2.62 -5.50 -0.38
CA ILE A 115 -3.40 -4.28 -0.14
C ILE A 115 -3.72 -4.22 1.35
N TYR A 116 -3.27 -3.17 2.02
CA TYR A 116 -3.47 -2.98 3.46
C TYR A 116 -4.47 -1.85 3.69
N CYS A 117 -5.44 -2.10 4.55
CA CYS A 117 -6.50 -1.17 4.88
C CYS A 117 -6.57 -0.97 6.40
N MET A 118 -6.88 0.26 6.80
CA MET A 118 -7.28 0.59 8.16
C MET A 118 -8.73 1.04 8.10
N MET A 119 -9.59 0.39 8.88
CA MET A 119 -10.99 0.78 9.02
C MET A 119 -11.09 2.12 9.75
N PRO A 120 -12.04 2.99 9.36
CA PRO A 120 -12.42 4.13 10.19
C PRO A 120 -12.76 3.71 11.62
N GLU A 121 -12.24 4.46 12.60
CA GLU A 121 -12.45 4.18 14.02
C GLU A 121 -13.79 4.72 14.56
N GLY A 122 -14.51 5.52 13.78
CA GLY A 122 -15.82 6.06 14.15
C GLY A 122 -15.75 6.88 15.43
N ALA A 123 -16.48 6.44 16.46
CA ALA A 123 -16.53 7.08 17.78
C ALA A 123 -15.58 6.42 18.81
N ALA A 124 -14.66 5.55 18.37
CA ALA A 124 -13.70 4.95 19.27
C ALA A 124 -12.78 6.02 19.90
N PRO A 125 -12.30 5.81 21.13
CA PRO A 125 -11.34 6.72 21.76
C PRO A 125 -10.08 6.86 20.90
N GLU A 126 -9.52 8.08 20.83
CA GLU A 126 -8.22 8.28 20.19
C GLU A 126 -7.15 7.47 20.93
N HIS A 127 -6.35 6.73 20.16
CA HIS A 127 -5.18 6.04 20.65
C HIS A 127 -3.93 6.85 20.29
N PRO A 128 -2.95 6.99 21.20
CA PRO A 128 -1.71 7.68 20.88
C PRO A 128 -0.96 6.91 19.80
N TYR A 129 -0.60 7.61 18.73
CA TYR A 129 0.35 7.08 17.76
C TYR A 129 1.72 6.93 18.42
N HIS A 130 2.34 5.78 18.21
CA HIS A 130 3.72 5.53 18.62
C HIS A 130 4.63 5.49 17.39
N CYS A 131 5.70 6.27 17.43
CA CYS A 131 6.74 6.21 16.41
C CYS A 131 7.39 4.83 16.44
N HIS A 132 7.50 4.20 15.27
CA HIS A 132 8.27 2.99 15.08
C HIS A 132 8.98 3.06 13.72
N VAL A 133 9.99 2.22 13.56
CA VAL A 133 10.61 1.95 12.26
C VAL A 133 10.16 0.57 11.80
N ASP A 134 10.05 0.40 10.48
CA ASP A 134 9.81 -0.93 9.93
C ASP A 134 10.95 -1.87 10.32
N GLN A 135 10.62 -2.97 10.99
CA GLN A 135 11.61 -3.97 11.43
C GLN A 135 12.06 -4.91 10.30
N HIS A 136 11.69 -4.65 9.05
CA HIS A 136 12.04 -5.49 7.91
C HIS A 136 13.30 -4.95 7.22
N PRO A 137 14.25 -5.83 6.81
CA PRO A 137 15.45 -5.39 6.10
C PRO A 137 15.10 -5.05 4.65
N PHE A 138 14.74 -3.79 4.38
CA PHE A 138 14.66 -3.25 3.03
C PHE A 138 15.35 -1.89 2.96
N HIS A 139 15.91 -1.55 1.79
CA HIS A 139 16.59 -0.27 1.57
C HIS A 139 15.63 0.84 1.13
N LEU A 140 14.51 0.49 0.49
CA LEU A 140 13.49 1.42 0.01
C LEU A 140 12.11 0.76 0.08
N GLY A 141 11.15 1.46 0.69
CA GLY A 141 9.75 1.08 0.68
C GLY A 141 8.98 1.90 -0.36
N VAL A 142 8.13 1.25 -1.15
CA VAL A 142 7.20 1.93 -2.06
C VAL A 142 5.79 1.55 -1.66
N VAL A 143 4.96 2.56 -1.40
CA VAL A 143 3.54 2.39 -1.05
C VAL A 143 2.69 3.08 -2.10
N GLY A 144 1.75 2.33 -2.67
CA GLY A 144 0.79 2.85 -3.64
C GLY A 144 -0.56 3.09 -3.00
N TYR A 145 -1.06 4.33 -3.07
CA TYR A 145 -2.43 4.65 -2.71
C TYR A 145 -3.35 4.30 -3.88
N ILE A 146 -4.15 3.24 -3.71
CA ILE A 146 -5.12 2.80 -4.73
C ILE A 146 -6.49 3.45 -4.58
N ASP A 147 -6.72 4.17 -3.48
CA ASP A 147 -7.95 4.93 -3.23
C ASP A 147 -7.60 6.27 -2.59
N PHE A 148 -8.59 7.13 -2.42
CA PHE A 148 -8.42 8.41 -1.74
C PHE A 148 -8.07 8.18 -0.27
N VAL A 149 -6.95 8.74 0.16
CA VAL A 149 -6.57 8.82 1.57
C VAL A 149 -6.52 10.30 1.94
N PRO A 150 -7.34 10.74 2.91
CA PRO A 150 -7.44 12.14 3.32
C PRO A 150 -6.17 12.64 4.02
#